data_AF-A0A1C4MKH1-F1
#
_entry.id   AF-A0A1C4MKH1-F1
#
_cell.length_a   1.000
_cell.length_b   1.000
_cell.length_c   1.000
_cell.angle_alpha   90.00
_cell.angle_beta   90.00
_cell.angle_gamma   90.00
#
_symmetry.space_group_name_H-M   'P 1'
#
loop_
_entity.id
_entity.type
_entity.pdbx_description
1 polymer ?
#
loop_
_entity_poly.entity_id
_entity_poly.type
_entity_poly.pdbx_seq_one_letter_code
_entity_poly.pdbx_strand_id
1 'polypeptide(L)'
;MLEIKPESTFGRGYEVLVNGMSVGTWSSRVWRSGGQIDMAGETFEFRSGSWGRSFEMLAGGTVRAEAHRSGGHWLVTGEGGPYELKRPSFLRGKRQLVADGRVLGEFRSSGIRGGLTADLGDVPLPVQVFVGVVVLTLQRRQRTTVAASAGS
;
A
#
# COMPACT_ATOMS: atom_id res chain seq x y z
N MET A 1 4.08 13.89 1.16
CA MET A 1 2.82 13.29 1.64
C MET A 1 2.14 12.47 0.56
N LEU A 2 1.98 11.16 0.81
CA LEU A 2 1.17 10.23 0.05
C LEU A 2 -0.30 10.30 0.50
N GLU A 3 -1.21 10.26 -0.46
CA GLU A 3 -2.65 10.11 -0.24
C GLU A 3 -3.23 9.10 -1.25
N ILE A 4 -4.04 8.16 -0.78
CA ILE A 4 -4.80 7.24 -1.62
C ILE A 4 -6.26 7.35 -1.21
N LYS A 5 -7.10 7.88 -2.11
CA LYS A 5 -8.52 8.16 -1.81
C LYS A 5 -9.43 7.47 -2.83
N PRO A 6 -10.65 7.08 -2.46
CA PRO A 6 -11.60 6.52 -3.42
C PRO A 6 -11.88 7.51 -4.56
N GLU A 7 -11.90 7.03 -5.80
CA GLU A 7 -12.11 7.84 -7.01
C GLU A 7 -13.55 8.39 -7.11
N SER A 8 -14.54 7.61 -6.68
CA SER A 8 -15.94 8.07 -6.64
C SER A 8 -16.76 7.40 -5.56
N THR A 9 -17.97 7.92 -5.32
CA THR A 9 -18.93 7.49 -4.30
C THR A 9 -19.44 6.05 -4.49
N PHE A 10 -19.37 5.54 -5.71
CA PHE A 10 -19.82 4.19 -6.11
C PHE A 10 -18.73 3.38 -6.83
N GLY A 11 -17.64 4.03 -7.23
CA GLY A 11 -16.53 3.44 -7.94
C GLY A 11 -15.69 2.55 -7.03
N ARG A 12 -15.15 1.49 -7.63
CA ARG A 12 -14.18 0.59 -6.99
C ARG A 12 -12.75 1.06 -7.20
N GLY A 13 -12.55 2.27 -7.73
CA GLY A 13 -11.24 2.88 -8.01
C GLY A 13 -10.71 3.73 -6.85
N TYR A 14 -9.41 3.98 -6.90
CA TYR A 14 -8.63 4.81 -6.00
C TYR A 14 -7.80 5.78 -6.84
N GLU A 15 -7.77 7.03 -6.44
CA GLU A 15 -6.78 7.99 -6.92
C GLU A 15 -5.59 7.98 -5.96
N VAL A 16 -4.38 7.92 -6.51
CA VAL A 16 -3.12 8.04 -5.76
C VAL A 16 -2.57 9.43 -6.00
N LEU A 17 -2.32 10.16 -4.92
CA LEU A 17 -1.72 11.48 -4.93
C LEU A 17 -0.43 11.50 -4.13
N VAL A 18 0.55 12.23 -4.62
CA VAL A 18 1.76 12.55 -3.86
C VAL A 18 1.99 14.05 -3.89
N ASN A 19 2.11 14.63 -2.69
CA ASN A 19 2.15 16.08 -2.48
C ASN A 19 0.99 16.82 -3.14
N GLY A 20 -0.21 16.21 -3.12
CA GLY A 20 -1.44 16.76 -3.71
C GLY A 20 -1.55 16.62 -5.24
N MET A 21 -0.52 16.09 -5.91
CA MET A 21 -0.55 15.83 -7.35
C MET A 21 -1.00 14.40 -7.63
N SER A 22 -1.97 14.24 -8.54
CA SER A 22 -2.41 12.92 -8.99
C SER A 22 -1.25 12.23 -9.72
N VAL A 23 -0.83 11.08 -9.21
CA VAL A 23 0.25 10.24 -9.79
C VAL A 23 -0.30 8.96 -10.40
N GLY A 24 -1.62 8.84 -10.51
CA GLY A 24 -2.29 7.74 -11.20
C GLY A 24 -3.55 7.25 -10.49
N THR A 25 -4.27 6.37 -11.18
CA THR A 25 -5.48 5.73 -10.67
C THR A 25 -5.27 4.24 -10.52
N TRP A 26 -6.03 3.65 -9.60
CA TRP A 26 -5.92 2.27 -9.23
C TRP A 26 -7.31 1.64 -9.11
N SER A 27 -7.60 0.55 -9.83
CA SER A 27 -8.89 -0.15 -9.72
C SER A 27 -8.86 -1.33 -8.74
N SER A 28 -9.89 -1.47 -7.89
CA SER A 28 -10.00 -2.62 -6.98
C SER A 28 -10.57 -3.91 -7.60
N ARG A 29 -11.05 -3.87 -8.85
CA ARG A 29 -11.33 -5.11 -9.60
C ARG A 29 -10.05 -5.90 -9.91
N VAL A 30 -8.95 -5.18 -10.06
CA VAL A 30 -7.65 -5.77 -10.41
C VAL A 30 -6.88 -6.26 -9.16
N TRP A 31 -7.37 -6.02 -7.94
CA TRP A 31 -6.71 -6.51 -6.71
C TRP A 31 -6.56 -8.04 -6.61
N ARG A 32 -7.39 -8.81 -7.31
CA ARG A 32 -7.29 -10.28 -7.35
C ARG A 32 -6.28 -10.79 -8.37
N SER A 33 -5.91 -9.97 -9.35
CA SER A 33 -5.07 -10.34 -10.50
C SER A 33 -3.83 -9.44 -10.67
N GLY A 34 -3.64 -8.45 -9.81
CA GLY A 34 -2.63 -7.39 -9.98
C GLY A 34 -3.19 -6.12 -10.61
N GLY A 35 -2.62 -4.93 -10.33
CA GLY A 35 -3.10 -3.63 -10.82
C GLY A 35 -2.06 -2.90 -11.68
N GLN A 36 -2.43 -1.80 -12.33
CA GLN A 36 -1.47 -0.93 -13.02
C GLN A 36 -1.63 0.51 -12.56
N ILE A 37 -0.52 1.24 -12.55
CA ILE A 37 -0.48 2.69 -12.31
C ILE A 37 0.63 3.32 -13.14
N ASP A 38 0.31 4.43 -13.80
CA ASP A 38 1.29 5.21 -14.56
C ASP A 38 1.88 6.29 -13.66
N MET A 39 3.17 6.17 -13.33
CA MET A 39 3.87 7.08 -12.42
C MET A 39 5.16 7.58 -13.08
N ALA A 40 5.42 8.89 -13.03
CA ALA A 40 6.65 9.47 -13.57
C ALA A 40 6.97 9.08 -15.03
N GLY A 41 5.93 8.83 -15.85
CA GLY A 41 6.09 8.42 -17.25
C GLY A 41 6.40 6.94 -17.47
N GLU A 42 6.37 6.11 -16.42
CA GLU A 42 6.56 4.66 -16.49
C GLU A 42 5.30 3.94 -15.96
N THR A 43 4.86 2.89 -16.66
CA THR A 43 3.75 2.05 -16.22
C THR A 43 4.26 0.98 -15.25
N PHE A 44 3.73 1.00 -14.04
CA PHE A 44 4.02 0.01 -13.02
C PHE A 44 2.89 -1.00 -12.92
N GLU A 45 3.22 -2.28 -13.04
CA GLU A 45 2.32 -3.40 -12.81
C GLU A 45 2.53 -3.93 -11.40
N PHE A 46 1.46 -4.11 -10.65
CA PHE A 46 1.48 -4.68 -9.33
C PHE A 46 0.95 -6.08 -9.36
N ARG A 47 1.56 -6.99 -8.61
CA ARG A 47 1.11 -8.37 -8.47
C ARG A 47 0.99 -8.72 -6.99
N SER A 48 0.07 -9.63 -6.68
CA SER A 48 0.00 -10.25 -5.36
C SER A 48 0.28 -11.74 -5.50
N GLY A 49 1.24 -12.25 -4.74
CA GLY A 49 1.53 -13.68 -4.71
C GLY A 49 0.46 -14.49 -3.98
N SER A 50 0.71 -15.80 -3.88
CA SER A 50 -0.20 -16.76 -3.24
C SER A 50 -0.67 -16.31 -1.85
N TRP A 51 -1.99 -16.31 -1.67
CA TRP A 51 -2.67 -15.92 -0.41
C TRP A 51 -2.35 -14.50 0.05
N GLY A 52 -1.77 -13.69 -0.84
CA GLY A 52 -1.30 -12.33 -0.59
C GLY A 52 -0.39 -12.22 0.63
N ARG A 53 0.55 -13.16 0.75
CA ARG A 53 1.70 -13.12 1.67
C ARG A 53 2.92 -12.44 1.05
N SER A 54 2.85 -12.14 -0.25
CA SER A 54 3.79 -11.32 -0.98
C SER A 54 3.07 -10.39 -1.96
N PHE A 55 3.73 -9.28 -2.27
CA PHE A 55 3.33 -8.31 -3.27
C PHE A 55 4.56 -7.91 -4.07
N GLU A 56 4.38 -7.61 -5.35
CA GLU A 56 5.43 -7.16 -6.24
C GLU A 56 4.92 -5.95 -7.01
N MET A 57 5.81 -5.05 -7.37
CA MET A 57 5.59 -3.97 -8.31
C MET A 57 6.71 -4.04 -9.34
N LEU A 58 6.31 -4.14 -10.60
CA LEU A 58 7.16 -4.34 -11.74
C LEU A 58 7.05 -3.14 -12.68
N ALA A 59 8.11 -2.86 -13.42
CA ALA A 59 8.06 -1.98 -14.57
C ALA A 59 8.83 -2.60 -15.73
N GLY A 60 8.22 -2.65 -16.91
CA GLY A 60 8.77 -3.40 -18.06
C GLY A 60 9.08 -4.87 -17.76
N GLY A 61 8.31 -5.51 -16.85
CA GLY A 61 8.53 -6.89 -16.42
C GLY A 61 9.64 -7.10 -15.39
N THR A 62 10.33 -6.04 -14.95
CA THR A 62 11.37 -6.11 -13.90
C THR A 62 10.79 -5.70 -12.55
N VAL A 63 11.03 -6.49 -11.50
CA VAL A 63 10.62 -6.14 -10.13
C VAL A 63 11.37 -4.89 -9.66
N ARG A 64 10.61 -3.84 -9.32
CA ARG A 64 11.10 -2.55 -8.80
C ARG A 64 10.90 -2.41 -7.29
N ALA A 65 9.87 -3.05 -6.76
CA ALA A 65 9.67 -3.22 -5.34
C ALA A 65 8.93 -4.52 -5.05
N GLU A 66 9.18 -5.11 -3.89
CA GLU A 66 8.44 -6.27 -3.41
C GLU A 66 8.23 -6.16 -1.90
N ALA A 67 7.20 -6.83 -1.41
CA ALA A 67 6.90 -6.91 -0.01
C ALA A 67 6.57 -8.36 0.32
N HIS A 68 7.18 -8.92 1.35
CA HIS A 68 6.84 -10.25 1.83
C HIS A 68 6.66 -10.27 3.34
N ARG A 69 5.79 -11.17 3.79
CA ARG A 69 5.52 -11.34 5.20
C ARG A 69 6.72 -11.98 5.90
N SER A 70 7.31 -11.29 6.87
CA SER A 70 8.36 -11.82 7.74
C SER A 70 7.89 -11.74 9.20
N GLY A 71 7.52 -12.88 9.79
CA GLY A 71 6.96 -12.96 11.14
C GLY A 71 5.79 -12.01 11.40
N GLY A 72 5.97 -11.07 12.33
CA GLY A 72 4.98 -10.07 12.76
C GLY A 72 4.87 -8.84 11.84
N HIS A 73 5.85 -8.60 10.97
CA HIS A 73 5.95 -7.42 10.11
C HIS A 73 6.00 -7.82 8.62
N TRP A 74 6.18 -6.84 7.76
CA TRP A 74 6.42 -7.05 6.32
C TRP A 74 7.77 -6.44 5.99
N LEU A 75 8.63 -7.21 5.33
CA LEU A 75 9.84 -6.67 4.73
C LEU A 75 9.47 -6.15 3.35
N VAL A 76 9.95 -4.96 3.02
CA VAL A 76 9.75 -4.31 1.73
C VAL A 76 11.14 -4.04 1.16
N THR A 77 11.42 -4.51 -0.04
CA THR A 77 12.66 -4.21 -0.77
C THR A 77 12.30 -3.40 -2.00
N GLY A 78 13.15 -2.45 -2.34
CA GLY A 78 12.96 -1.54 -3.46
C GLY A 78 14.04 -0.48 -3.49
N GLU A 79 13.86 0.55 -4.30
CA GLU A 79 14.80 1.67 -4.32
C GLU A 79 14.89 2.31 -2.92
N GLY A 80 16.11 2.53 -2.44
CA GLY A 80 16.35 3.20 -1.17
C GLY A 80 16.11 2.35 0.09
N GLY A 81 15.80 1.05 -0.01
CA GLY A 81 15.74 0.20 1.19
C GLY A 81 15.82 -1.31 0.98
N PRO A 82 16.11 -2.01 2.08
CA PRO A 82 15.07 -2.71 2.81
C PRO A 82 14.36 -1.77 3.78
N TYR A 83 13.03 -1.83 3.78
CA TYR A 83 12.14 -1.17 4.72
C TYR A 83 11.32 -2.22 5.47
N GLU A 84 10.86 -1.86 6.65
CA GLU A 84 9.99 -2.69 7.47
C GLU A 84 8.65 -2.00 7.68
N LEU A 85 7.58 -2.64 7.20
CA LEU A 85 6.22 -2.22 7.49
C LEU A 85 5.73 -2.93 8.76
N LYS A 86 5.82 -2.21 9.88
CA LYS A 86 5.44 -2.70 11.21
C LYS A 86 4.01 -2.33 11.56
N ARG A 87 3.38 -3.16 12.37
CA ARG A 87 2.14 -2.83 13.09
C ARG A 87 2.49 -2.79 14.59
N PRO A 88 2.73 -1.59 15.15
CA PRO A 88 3.03 -1.48 16.58
C PRO A 88 1.87 -2.03 17.40
N SER A 89 2.16 -2.87 18.39
CA SER A 89 1.15 -3.57 19.21
C SER A 89 0.21 -2.61 19.95
N PHE A 90 0.71 -1.42 20.30
CA PHE A 90 -0.04 -0.35 20.98
C PHE A 90 -0.83 0.56 20.02
N LEU A 91 -0.64 0.47 18.71
CA LEU A 91 -1.34 1.30 17.72
C LEU A 91 -2.44 0.49 17.02
N ARG A 92 -3.69 0.61 17.49
CA ARG A 92 -4.84 0.01 16.81
C ARG A 92 -4.98 0.58 15.39
N GLY A 93 -4.77 -0.28 14.40
CA GLY A 93 -5.08 -0.01 12.99
C GLY A 93 -4.07 0.84 12.23
N LYS A 94 -2.99 1.28 12.87
CA LYS A 94 -1.92 2.06 12.22
C LYS A 94 -0.75 1.15 11.86
N ARG A 95 -0.05 1.50 10.79
CA ARG A 95 1.20 0.85 10.38
C ARG A 95 2.27 1.90 10.21
N GLN A 96 3.51 1.54 10.47
CA GLN A 96 4.65 2.43 10.33
C GLN A 96 5.61 1.85 9.31
N LEU A 97 6.17 2.72 8.48
CA LEU A 97 7.32 2.38 7.64
C LEU A 97 8.58 2.73 8.42
N VAL A 98 9.50 1.78 8.48
CA VAL A 98 10.75 1.89 9.23
C VAL A 98 11.91 1.53 8.30
N ALA A 99 13.02 2.24 8.37
CA ALA A 99 14.30 1.84 7.78
C ALA A 99 15.38 2.00 8.84
N ASP A 100 16.29 1.03 8.94
CA ASP A 100 17.41 1.07 9.89
C ASP A 100 16.99 1.40 11.34
N GLY A 101 15.85 0.87 11.77
CA GLY A 101 15.26 1.13 13.10
C GLY A 101 14.59 2.51 13.27
N ARG A 102 14.70 3.41 12.30
CA ARG A 102 14.07 4.74 12.30
C ARG A 102 12.70 4.70 11.65
N VAL A 103 11.69 5.27 12.33
CA VAL A 103 10.36 5.47 11.73
C VAL A 103 10.45 6.57 10.67
N LEU A 104 10.17 6.19 9.42
CA LEU A 104 10.10 7.11 8.28
C LEU A 104 8.71 7.76 8.15
N GLY A 105 7.68 7.07 8.63
CA GLY A 105 6.33 7.57 8.58
C GLY A 105 5.28 6.62 9.14
N GLU A 106 4.08 7.16 9.33
CA GLU A 106 2.91 6.42 9.80
C GLU A 106 1.77 6.50 8.78
N PHE A 107 1.23 5.34 8.43
CA PHE A 107 0.03 5.22 7.62
C PHE A 107 -1.22 5.39 8.47
N ARG A 108 -2.06 6.35 8.07
CA ARG A 108 -3.33 6.67 8.71
C ARG A 108 -4.47 6.41 7.74
N SER A 109 -5.54 5.79 8.23
CA SER A 109 -6.77 5.70 7.44
C SER A 109 -7.30 7.11 7.17
N SER A 110 -7.63 7.40 5.91
CA SER A 110 -8.23 8.66 5.51
C SER A 110 -9.70 8.46 5.15
N GLY A 111 -10.54 9.37 5.66
CA GLY A 111 -11.97 9.44 5.36
C GLY A 111 -12.82 8.27 5.86
N ILE A 112 -14.14 8.42 5.73
CA ILE A 112 -15.14 7.43 6.16
C ILE A 112 -15.15 6.19 5.23
N ARG A 113 -14.79 6.37 3.95
CA ARG A 113 -14.95 5.35 2.89
C ARG A 113 -13.70 4.49 2.61
N GLY A 114 -12.65 4.63 3.44
CA GLY A 114 -11.46 3.79 3.36
C GLY A 114 -10.46 4.25 2.30
N GLY A 115 -9.72 5.30 2.63
CA GLY A 115 -8.46 5.70 1.99
C GLY A 115 -7.29 5.63 2.98
N LEU A 116 -6.14 6.14 2.55
CA LEU A 116 -4.89 6.08 3.28
C LEU A 116 -4.09 7.37 3.08
N THR A 117 -3.47 7.88 4.14
CA THR A 117 -2.47 8.95 4.04
C THR A 117 -1.21 8.56 4.79
N ALA A 118 -0.08 9.04 4.31
CA ALA A 118 1.19 8.92 5.02
C ALA A 118 2.13 10.06 4.61
N ASP A 119 2.91 10.53 5.57
CA ASP A 119 4.11 11.30 5.25
C ASP A 119 5.30 10.37 5.46
N LEU A 120 6.05 10.11 4.38
CA LEU A 120 7.13 9.11 4.34
C LEU A 120 8.50 9.76 4.12
N GLY A 121 8.59 11.09 4.19
CA GLY A 121 9.83 11.83 3.96
C GLY A 121 10.42 11.54 2.58
N ASP A 122 11.71 11.19 2.57
CA ASP A 122 12.54 11.04 1.37
C ASP A 122 12.46 9.64 0.72
N VAL A 123 11.51 8.80 1.13
CA VAL A 123 11.30 7.48 0.50
C VAL A 123 11.04 7.67 -1.00
N PRO A 124 11.68 6.92 -1.91
CA PRO A 124 11.45 7.08 -3.35
C PRO A 124 9.97 6.93 -3.72
N LEU A 125 9.49 7.77 -4.64
CA LEU A 125 8.08 7.83 -5.05
C LEU A 125 7.49 6.44 -5.37
N PRO A 126 8.15 5.57 -6.18
CA PRO A 126 7.60 4.25 -6.47
C PRO A 126 7.39 3.41 -5.21
N VAL A 127 8.30 3.48 -4.24
CA VAL A 127 8.19 2.75 -2.98
C VAL A 127 7.09 3.32 -2.09
N GLN A 128 6.91 4.65 -2.05
CA GLN A 128 5.79 5.27 -1.32
C GLN A 128 4.44 4.72 -1.81
N VAL A 129 4.22 4.75 -3.13
CA VAL A 129 3.00 4.23 -3.75
C VAL A 129 2.85 2.74 -3.47
N PHE A 130 3.93 1.97 -3.68
CA PHE A 130 3.93 0.53 -3.45
C PHE A 130 3.47 0.15 -2.05
N VAL A 131 4.13 0.71 -1.02
CA VAL A 131 3.79 0.40 0.38
C VAL A 131 2.39 0.89 0.72
N GLY A 132 1.96 2.05 0.19
CA GLY A 132 0.59 2.54 0.37
C GLY A 132 -0.47 1.56 -0.11
N VAL A 133 -0.29 1.00 -1.31
CA VAL A 133 -1.19 -0.01 -1.88
C VAL A 133 -1.17 -1.30 -1.05
N VAL A 134 0.00 -1.75 -0.57
CA VAL A 134 0.13 -2.91 0.32
C VAL A 134 -0.67 -2.69 1.61
N VAL A 135 -0.51 -1.53 2.26
CA VAL A 135 -1.23 -1.20 3.50
C VAL A 135 -2.73 -1.18 3.28
N LEU A 136 -3.19 -0.50 2.22
CA LEU A 136 -4.60 -0.44 1.85
C LEU A 136 -5.16 -1.86 1.63
N THR A 137 -4.37 -2.74 1.01
CA THR A 137 -4.72 -4.14 0.79
C THR A 137 -4.90 -4.92 2.08
N LEU A 138 -3.96 -4.76 3.01
CA LEU A 138 -4.01 -5.42 4.30
C LEU A 138 -5.18 -4.90 5.17
N GLN A 139 -5.50 -3.61 5.09
CA GLN A 139 -6.64 -3.01 5.82
C GLN A 139 -7.99 -3.57 5.33
N ARG A 140 -8.20 -3.68 4.02
CA ARG A 140 -9.45 -4.23 3.49
C ARG A 140 -9.66 -5.69 3.90
N ARG A 141 -8.62 -6.52 3.87
CA ARG A 141 -8.70 -7.92 4.31
C ARG A 141 -9.15 -8.04 5.77
N GLN A 142 -8.58 -7.22 6.65
CA GLN A 142 -8.98 -7.22 8.07
C GLN A 142 -10.46 -6.88 8.26
N ARG A 143 -11.00 -5.93 7.48
CA ARG A 143 -12.43 -5.58 7.55
C ARG A 143 -13.33 -6.73 7.10
N THR A 144 -12.96 -7.46 6.06
CA THR A 144 -13.72 -8.64 5.60
C THR A 144 -13.73 -9.76 6.64
N THR A 145 -12.61 -10.01 7.32
CA THR A 145 -12.55 -11.03 8.38
C THR A 145 -13.40 -10.65 9.60
N VAL A 146 -13.37 -9.39 10.03
CA VAL A 146 -14.17 -8.89 11.17
C VAL A 146 -15.68 -8.95 10.87
N ALA A 147 -16.09 -8.62 9.64
CA ALA A 147 -17.49 -8.70 9.22
C ALA A 147 -18.01 -10.15 9.19
N ALA A 148 -17.17 -11.12 8.81
CA ALA A 148 -17.54 -12.54 8.82
C ALA A 148 -17.73 -13.08 10.25
N SER A 149 -16.89 -12.65 11.20
CA SER A 149 -17.00 -13.05 12.61
C SER A 149 -18.14 -12.39 13.38
N ALA A 150 -18.68 -11.26 12.89
CA ALA A 150 -19.78 -10.55 13.53
C ALA A 150 -21.18 -11.00 13.05
N GLY A 151 -21.23 -11.84 12.01
CA GLY A 151 -22.46 -12.42 11.47
C GLY A 151 -22.62 -13.92 11.74
N SER A 152 -21.85 -14.47 12.71
CA SER A 152 -21.96 -15.86 13.17
C SER A 152 -22.67 -15.93 14.51
#